data_AF-W4AHL6-F1
#
_entry.id   AF-W4AHL6-F1
#
_cell.length_a   1.000
_cell.length_b   1.000
_cell.length_c   1.000
_cell.angle_alpha   90.00
_cell.angle_beta   90.00
_cell.angle_gamma   90.00
#
_symmetry.space_group_name_H-M   'P 1'
#
loop_
_entity.id
_entity.type
_entity.pdbx_description
1 polymer ?
#
loop_
_entity_poly.entity_id
_entity_poly.type
_entity_poly.pdbx_seq_one_letter_code
_entity_poly.pdbx_strand_id
1 'polypeptide(L)'
;MNKSTVLMRASFLQLRPYLWSILGTIAISILANVIVSLSLGDNGENKQVSAANLLTVFLLFIGSVLPAGLFRRVMNLGATRKEYYAGMLLVYALWSAIFAMLNIIWLQIEIGFIRNYENTFNILEIFGWSQFGIVGMFVYQFGAYLLLISLLNLLFSGLRHVLGWVVWVVFIAAIPIFTSIPSLRHTLADGLQALLFNDSLLQGFGLTLLISLVLLAGGWWFTARRTIS
;
A
#
# COMPACT_ATOMS: atom_id res chain seq x y z
N MET A 1 -16.25 -30.12 -25.88
CA MET A 1 -15.54 -29.59 -24.68
C MET A 1 -16.55 -29.55 -23.53
N ASN A 2 -16.27 -30.20 -22.40
CA ASN A 2 -17.27 -30.45 -21.36
C ASN A 2 -17.60 -29.16 -20.58
N LYS A 3 -18.88 -28.88 -20.29
CA LYS A 3 -19.32 -27.61 -19.69
C LYS A 3 -18.66 -27.34 -18.33
N SER A 4 -18.38 -28.41 -17.58
CA SER A 4 -17.65 -28.38 -16.30
C SER A 4 -16.20 -27.94 -16.45
N THR A 5 -15.49 -28.40 -17.48
CA THR A 5 -14.08 -28.02 -17.71
C THR A 5 -13.96 -26.56 -18.13
N VAL A 6 -14.94 -26.04 -18.88
CA VAL A 6 -14.99 -24.62 -19.24
C VAL A 6 -15.23 -23.74 -18.01
N LEU A 7 -16.19 -24.11 -17.15
CA LEU A 7 -16.48 -23.42 -15.89
C LEU A 7 -15.27 -23.43 -14.95
N MET A 8 -14.61 -24.57 -14.77
CA MET A 8 -13.42 -24.68 -13.93
C MET A 8 -12.27 -23.79 -14.44
N ARG A 9 -12.06 -23.76 -15.76
CA ARG A 9 -11.02 -22.94 -16.39
C ARG A 9 -11.33 -21.44 -16.26
N ALA A 10 -12.61 -21.05 -16.39
CA ALA A 10 -13.05 -19.67 -16.20
C ALA A 10 -12.86 -19.21 -14.75
N SER A 11 -13.28 -20.02 -13.77
CA SER A 11 -13.09 -19.74 -12.34
C SER A 11 -11.62 -19.65 -11.97
N PHE A 12 -10.78 -20.55 -12.48
CA PHE A 12 -9.33 -20.51 -12.26
C PHE A 12 -8.70 -19.24 -12.83
N LEU A 13 -9.10 -18.80 -14.03
CA LEU A 13 -8.62 -17.55 -14.62
C LEU A 13 -9.04 -16.31 -13.82
N GLN A 14 -10.22 -16.33 -13.19
CA GLN A 14 -10.64 -15.28 -12.28
C GLN A 14 -9.87 -15.31 -10.96
N LEU A 15 -9.57 -16.49 -10.42
CA LEU A 15 -8.79 -16.69 -9.20
C LEU A 15 -7.29 -16.36 -9.37
N ARG A 16 -6.76 -16.55 -10.57
CA ARG A 16 -5.34 -16.37 -10.90
C ARG A 16 -4.72 -15.06 -10.39
N PRO A 17 -5.29 -13.85 -10.62
CA PRO A 17 -4.72 -12.61 -10.08
C PRO A 17 -4.69 -12.58 -8.54
N TYR A 18 -5.67 -13.18 -7.87
CA TYR A 18 -5.70 -13.26 -6.40
C TYR A 18 -4.66 -14.23 -5.86
N LEU A 19 -4.42 -15.35 -6.55
CA LEU A 19 -3.36 -16.30 -6.19
C LEU A 19 -1.97 -15.69 -6.34
N TRP A 20 -1.73 -14.96 -7.44
CA TRP A 20 -0.50 -14.19 -7.62
C TRP A 20 -0.34 -13.11 -6.55
N SER A 21 -1.45 -12.54 -6.09
CA SER A 21 -1.42 -11.58 -4.99
C SER A 21 -0.97 -12.23 -3.68
N ILE A 22 -1.56 -13.36 -3.31
CA ILE A 22 -1.17 -14.09 -2.09
C ILE A 22 0.32 -14.48 -2.14
N LEU A 23 0.78 -15.03 -3.28
CA LEU A 23 2.18 -15.37 -3.48
C LEU A 23 3.10 -14.16 -3.38
N GLY A 24 2.69 -13.02 -3.95
CA GLY A 24 3.43 -11.77 -3.86
C GLY A 24 3.57 -11.26 -2.42
N THR A 25 2.50 -11.30 -1.63
CA THR A 25 2.54 -10.94 -0.20
C THR A 25 3.52 -11.84 0.55
N ILE A 26 3.44 -13.16 0.35
CA ILE A 26 4.33 -14.13 1.01
C ILE A 26 5.79 -13.87 0.62
N ALA A 27 6.06 -13.63 -0.66
CA ALA A 27 7.41 -13.33 -1.13
C ALA A 27 7.97 -12.05 -0.49
N ILE A 28 7.17 -10.98 -0.43
CA ILE A 28 7.56 -9.72 0.23
C ILE A 28 7.81 -9.96 1.73
N SER A 29 6.98 -10.74 2.41
CA SER A 29 7.18 -11.09 3.82
C SER A 29 8.50 -11.82 4.07
N ILE A 30 8.81 -12.83 3.25
CA ILE A 30 10.07 -13.58 3.37
C ILE A 30 11.25 -12.63 3.14
N LEU A 31 11.19 -11.80 2.09
CA LEU A 31 12.25 -10.84 1.80
C LEU A 31 12.44 -9.84 2.94
N ALA A 32 11.35 -9.32 3.52
CA ALA A 32 11.43 -8.40 4.65
C ALA A 32 12.13 -9.04 5.86
N ASN A 33 11.75 -10.28 6.21
CA ASN A 33 12.39 -11.00 7.31
C ASN A 33 13.87 -11.30 7.04
N VAL A 34 14.22 -11.68 5.81
CA VAL A 34 15.63 -11.91 5.41
C VAL A 34 16.45 -10.62 5.49
N ILE A 35 15.89 -9.48 5.05
CA ILE A 35 16.58 -8.19 5.15
C ILE A 35 16.82 -7.82 6.61
N VAL A 36 15.82 -7.99 7.47
CA VAL A 36 15.93 -7.68 8.90
C VAL A 36 16.97 -8.59 9.57
N SER A 37 16.97 -9.90 9.28
CA SER A 37 17.95 -10.82 9.85
C SER A 37 19.38 -10.53 9.41
N LEU A 38 19.60 -10.20 8.13
CA LEU A 38 20.90 -9.81 7.60
C LEU A 38 21.39 -8.47 8.16
N SER A 39 20.47 -7.53 8.42
CA SER A 39 20.83 -6.17 8.87
C SER A 39 21.19 -6.10 10.35
N LEU A 40 20.59 -6.95 11.19
CA LEU A 40 20.75 -6.88 12.64
C LEU A 40 21.81 -7.82 13.22
N GLY A 41 22.30 -8.78 12.42
CA GLY A 41 23.23 -9.81 12.89
C GLY A 41 22.57 -10.84 13.81
N ASP A 42 23.21 -12.00 13.96
CA ASP A 42 22.69 -13.10 14.79
C ASP A 42 22.99 -12.84 16.28
N ASN A 43 22.10 -12.09 16.93
CA ASN A 43 22.22 -11.76 18.35
C ASN A 43 21.45 -12.76 19.25
N GLY A 44 21.03 -13.91 18.74
CA GLY A 44 20.32 -14.95 19.50
C GLY A 44 18.86 -14.64 19.89
N GLU A 45 18.35 -13.46 19.53
CA GLU A 45 16.92 -13.12 19.67
C GLU A 45 16.18 -13.34 18.34
N ASN A 46 15.06 -14.06 18.38
CA ASN A 46 14.15 -14.19 17.24
C ASN A 46 13.49 -12.84 16.96
N LYS A 47 14.08 -12.10 16.02
CA LYS A 47 13.59 -10.79 15.56
C LYS A 47 12.85 -10.94 14.25
N GLN A 48 11.55 -10.66 14.25
CA GLN A 48 10.68 -10.82 13.08
C GLN A 48 9.88 -9.55 12.79
N VAL A 49 9.45 -9.37 11.54
CA VAL A 49 8.50 -8.31 11.19
C VAL A 49 7.11 -8.69 11.70
N SER A 50 6.40 -7.74 12.32
CA SER A 50 5.03 -7.95 12.82
C SER A 50 4.11 -8.55 11.74
N ALA A 51 3.35 -9.59 12.10
CA ALA A 51 2.44 -10.25 11.16
C ALA A 51 1.37 -9.28 10.62
N ALA A 52 0.88 -8.33 11.42
CA ALA A 52 -0.07 -7.34 10.94
C ALA A 52 0.54 -6.35 9.93
N ASN A 53 1.81 -5.97 10.10
CA ASN A 53 2.51 -5.20 9.06
C ASN A 53 2.54 -5.97 7.74
N LEU A 54 2.82 -7.28 7.80
CA LEU A 54 2.85 -8.12 6.61
C LEU A 54 1.47 -8.22 5.95
N LEU A 55 0.39 -8.24 6.73
CA LEU A 55 -0.97 -8.19 6.20
C LEU A 55 -1.26 -6.87 5.47
N THR A 56 -0.66 -5.75 5.89
CA THR A 56 -0.89 -4.43 5.24
C THR A 56 -0.35 -4.37 3.81
N VAL A 57 0.52 -5.31 3.40
CA VAL A 57 0.94 -5.50 2.00
C VAL A 57 -0.26 -5.76 1.09
N PHE A 58 -1.38 -6.25 1.62
CA PHE A 58 -2.62 -6.38 0.85
C PHE A 58 -3.09 -5.06 0.22
N LEU A 59 -2.81 -3.91 0.87
CA LEU A 59 -3.13 -2.58 0.35
C LEU A 59 -2.40 -2.29 -0.98
N LEU A 60 -1.22 -2.87 -1.20
CA LEU A 60 -0.51 -2.76 -2.49
C LEU A 60 -1.34 -3.34 -3.63
N PHE A 61 -2.06 -4.42 -3.38
CA PHE A 61 -2.91 -5.06 -4.38
C PHE A 61 -4.17 -4.26 -4.66
N ILE A 62 -4.79 -3.72 -3.61
CA ILE A 62 -5.94 -2.83 -3.76
C ILE A 62 -5.57 -1.61 -4.62
N GLY A 63 -4.43 -0.99 -4.33
CA GLY A 63 -3.93 0.18 -5.06
C GLY A 63 -3.47 -0.11 -6.50
N SER A 64 -3.14 -1.35 -6.84
CA SER A 64 -2.61 -1.72 -8.17
C SER A 64 -3.59 -2.50 -9.05
N VAL A 65 -4.17 -3.59 -8.53
CA VAL A 65 -5.01 -4.52 -9.29
C VAL A 65 -6.35 -3.92 -9.65
N LEU A 66 -6.99 -3.20 -8.73
CA LEU A 66 -8.27 -2.55 -8.98
C LEU A 66 -8.22 -1.52 -10.13
N PRO A 67 -7.29 -0.55 -10.14
CA PRO A 67 -7.18 0.39 -11.25
C PRO A 67 -6.70 -0.28 -12.55
N ALA A 68 -5.81 -1.27 -12.47
CA ALA A 68 -5.30 -1.95 -13.66
C ALA A 68 -6.38 -2.83 -14.34
N GLY A 69 -7.10 -3.64 -13.56
CA GLY A 69 -7.91 -4.75 -14.07
C GLY A 69 -9.42 -4.55 -14.03
N LEU A 70 -9.95 -3.76 -13.09
CA LEU A 70 -11.40 -3.68 -12.86
C LEU A 70 -12.10 -2.65 -13.76
N PHE A 71 -11.39 -1.62 -14.23
CA PHE A 71 -11.97 -0.54 -15.04
C PHE A 71 -12.79 -1.06 -16.22
N ARG A 72 -12.20 -1.87 -17.11
CA ARG A 72 -12.91 -2.42 -18.28
C ARG A 72 -14.14 -3.25 -17.87
N ARG A 73 -14.01 -4.06 -16.82
CA ARG A 73 -15.12 -4.92 -16.35
C ARG A 73 -16.29 -4.09 -15.89
N VAL A 74 -16.03 -3.05 -15.09
CA VAL A 74 -17.07 -2.15 -14.57
C VAL A 74 -17.69 -1.31 -15.68
N MET A 75 -16.89 -0.78 -16.61
CA MET A 75 -17.42 -0.06 -17.78
C MET A 75 -18.30 -0.96 -18.68
N ASN A 76 -17.93 -2.23 -18.87
CA ASN A 76 -18.72 -3.19 -19.64
C ASN A 76 -20.04 -3.59 -18.96
N LEU A 77 -20.17 -3.36 -17.65
CA LEU A 77 -21.42 -3.53 -16.90
C LEU A 77 -22.34 -2.29 -16.97
N GLY A 78 -21.95 -1.25 -17.73
CA GLY A 78 -22.74 -0.05 -17.96
C GLY A 78 -22.50 1.08 -16.96
N ALA A 79 -21.58 0.93 -16.02
CA ALA A 79 -21.25 1.99 -15.06
C ALA A 79 -20.50 3.16 -15.75
N THR A 80 -20.72 4.37 -15.25
CA THR A 80 -19.98 5.55 -15.68
C THR A 80 -18.58 5.59 -15.06
N ARG A 81 -17.66 6.35 -15.67
CA ARG A 81 -16.32 6.57 -15.10
C ARG A 81 -16.38 7.21 -13.71
N LYS A 82 -17.35 8.10 -13.47
CA LYS A 82 -17.55 8.77 -12.17
C LYS A 82 -17.95 7.77 -11.09
N GLU A 83 -18.92 6.90 -11.38
CA GLU A 83 -19.37 5.85 -10.44
C GLU A 83 -18.25 4.86 -10.14
N TYR A 84 -17.51 4.43 -11.17
CA TYR A 84 -16.32 3.59 -10.99
C TYR A 84 -15.32 4.23 -10.02
N TYR A 85 -14.97 5.50 -10.26
CA TYR A 85 -13.96 6.17 -9.45
C TYR A 85 -14.45 6.48 -8.04
N ALA A 86 -15.72 6.85 -7.85
CA ALA A 86 -16.32 7.01 -6.53
C ALA A 86 -16.31 5.69 -5.73
N GLY A 87 -16.65 4.58 -6.40
CA GLY A 87 -16.55 3.25 -5.80
C GLY A 87 -15.12 2.89 -5.39
N MET A 88 -14.14 3.23 -6.22
CA MET A 88 -12.71 3.04 -5.90
C MET A 88 -12.30 3.84 -4.65
N LEU A 89 -12.70 5.11 -4.55
CA LEU A 89 -12.41 5.95 -3.39
C LEU A 89 -12.99 5.38 -2.09
N LEU A 90 -14.23 4.88 -2.14
CA LEU A 90 -14.88 4.22 -1.00
C LEU A 90 -14.09 2.97 -0.58
N VAL A 91 -13.75 2.12 -1.55
CA VAL A 91 -12.96 0.90 -1.29
C VAL A 91 -11.61 1.26 -0.67
N TYR A 92 -10.92 2.28 -1.15
CA TYR A 92 -9.64 2.73 -0.60
C TYR A 92 -9.77 3.20 0.84
N ALA A 93 -10.72 4.08 1.13
CA ALA A 93 -10.96 4.56 2.49
C ALA A 93 -11.33 3.40 3.44
N LEU A 94 -12.24 2.52 3.01
CA LEU A 94 -12.67 1.38 3.83
C LEU A 94 -11.50 0.46 4.17
N TRP A 95 -10.70 0.07 3.18
CA TRP A 95 -9.58 -0.85 3.42
C TRP A 95 -8.44 -0.20 4.20
N SER A 96 -8.12 1.08 3.96
CA SER A 96 -7.16 1.81 4.80
C SER A 96 -7.61 1.83 6.27
N ALA A 97 -8.90 2.04 6.54
CA ALA A 97 -9.44 2.03 7.89
C ALA A 97 -9.40 0.62 8.53
N ILE A 98 -9.82 -0.41 7.78
CA ILE A 98 -9.80 -1.81 8.26
C ILE A 98 -8.38 -2.22 8.63
N PHE A 99 -7.39 -2.01 7.75
CA PHE A 99 -6.01 -2.40 8.03
C PHE A 99 -5.37 -1.59 9.15
N ALA A 100 -5.69 -0.29 9.28
CA ALA A 100 -5.23 0.51 10.42
C ALA A 100 -5.76 -0.04 11.75
N MET A 101 -7.05 -0.41 11.79
CA MET A 101 -7.66 -1.01 12.97
C MET A 101 -7.08 -2.39 13.29
N LEU A 102 -6.94 -3.27 12.28
CA LEU A 102 -6.36 -4.60 12.45
C LEU A 102 -4.93 -4.52 12.97
N ASN A 103 -4.12 -3.59 12.46
CA ASN A 103 -2.73 -3.43 12.90
C ASN A 103 -2.64 -2.93 14.36
N ILE A 104 -3.53 -2.04 14.79
CA ILE A 104 -3.60 -1.61 16.19
C ILE A 104 -4.00 -2.78 17.09
N ILE A 105 -5.07 -3.50 16.73
CA ILE A 105 -5.54 -4.66 17.51
C ILE A 105 -4.41 -5.68 17.66
N TRP A 106 -3.71 -5.97 16.56
CA TRP A 106 -2.59 -6.89 16.57
C TRP A 106 -1.43 -6.40 17.42
N LEU A 107 -1.07 -5.12 17.36
CA LEU A 107 -0.03 -4.53 18.22
C LEU A 107 -0.35 -4.73 19.71
N GLN A 108 -1.62 -4.57 20.12
CA GLN A 108 -2.01 -4.81 21.52
C GLN A 108 -1.80 -6.27 21.93
N ILE A 109 -2.09 -7.22 21.02
CA ILE A 109 -1.82 -8.66 21.24
C ILE A 109 -0.31 -8.92 21.29
N GLU A 110 0.47 -8.25 20.43
CA GLU A 110 1.93 -8.40 20.39
C GLU A 110 2.56 -7.98 21.72
N ILE A 111 2.21 -6.79 22.20
CA ILE A 111 2.71 -6.26 23.47
C ILE A 111 2.25 -7.11 24.66
N GLY A 112 0.99 -7.57 24.64
CA GLY A 112 0.42 -8.31 25.77
C GLY A 112 0.86 -9.77 25.89
N PHE A 113 1.16 -10.44 24.76
CA PHE A 113 1.38 -11.88 24.75
C PHE A 113 2.59 -12.33 23.93
N ILE A 114 2.70 -11.92 22.67
CA ILE A 114 3.66 -12.50 21.72
C ILE A 114 5.10 -12.11 22.05
N ARG A 115 5.31 -10.86 22.51
CA ARG A 115 6.65 -10.33 22.82
C ARG A 115 7.34 -10.95 24.01
N ASN A 116 6.63 -11.76 24.80
CA ASN A 116 7.25 -12.59 25.82
C ASN A 116 8.11 -13.72 25.22
N TYR A 117 7.91 -14.03 23.92
CA TYR A 117 8.56 -15.14 23.23
C TYR A 117 9.35 -14.71 22.00
N GLU A 118 8.91 -13.65 21.29
CA GLU A 118 9.54 -13.16 20.06
C GLU A 118 9.56 -11.63 19.99
N ASN A 119 10.70 -11.04 19.64
CA ASN A 119 10.79 -9.60 19.45
C ASN A 119 10.27 -9.21 18.06
N THR A 120 9.15 -8.50 18.00
CA THR A 120 8.50 -8.10 16.74
C THR A 120 8.69 -6.62 16.42
N PHE A 121 9.09 -6.34 15.18
CA PHE A 121 9.17 -4.98 14.64
C PHE A 121 7.82 -4.55 14.06
N ASN A 122 7.14 -3.62 14.74
CA ASN A 122 5.88 -3.04 14.29
C ASN A 122 6.10 -1.61 13.72
N ILE A 123 5.47 -1.29 12.58
CA ILE A 123 5.66 0.04 11.95
C ILE A 123 5.11 1.16 12.82
N LEU A 124 4.12 0.86 13.67
CA LEU A 124 3.52 1.82 14.60
C LEU A 124 4.54 2.34 15.62
N GLU A 125 5.47 1.49 16.03
CA GLU A 125 6.53 1.86 16.96
C GLU A 125 7.75 2.41 16.22
N ILE A 126 8.10 1.82 15.07
CA ILE A 126 9.22 2.31 14.24
C ILE A 126 9.02 3.77 13.83
N PHE A 127 7.81 4.12 13.38
CA PHE A 127 7.49 5.50 13.00
C PHE A 127 7.07 6.39 14.18
N GLY A 128 7.07 5.85 15.41
CA GLY A 128 6.69 6.59 16.60
C GLY A 128 5.20 6.94 16.69
N TRP A 129 4.34 6.35 15.87
CA TRP A 129 2.89 6.66 15.85
C TRP A 129 2.17 6.25 17.14
N SER A 130 2.73 5.28 17.88
CA SER A 130 2.23 4.86 19.18
C SER A 130 2.16 5.98 20.22
N GLN A 131 2.96 7.05 20.08
CA GLN A 131 2.97 8.19 21.00
C GLN A 131 1.66 8.97 21.04
N PHE A 132 0.82 8.86 20.00
CA PHE A 132 -0.45 9.59 19.90
C PHE A 132 -1.66 8.80 20.46
N GLY A 133 -1.41 7.67 21.11
CA GLY A 133 -2.45 6.78 21.62
C GLY A 133 -3.24 6.06 20.51
N ILE A 134 -4.24 5.28 20.89
CA ILE A 134 -4.99 4.40 19.97
C ILE A 134 -5.65 5.16 18.82
N VAL A 135 -6.31 6.27 19.12
CA VAL A 135 -6.97 7.10 18.09
C VAL A 135 -5.94 7.75 17.18
N GLY A 136 -4.83 8.25 17.72
CA GLY A 136 -3.77 8.84 16.93
C GLY A 136 -3.08 7.83 16.00
N MET A 137 -2.80 6.62 16.50
CA MET A 137 -2.31 5.51 15.68
C MET A 137 -3.25 5.20 14.52
N PHE A 138 -4.57 5.23 14.75
CA PHE A 138 -5.55 4.97 13.69
C PHE A 138 -5.51 6.07 12.63
N VAL A 139 -5.58 7.34 13.04
CA VAL A 139 -5.61 8.49 12.13
C VAL A 139 -4.34 8.56 11.29
N TYR A 140 -3.17 8.38 11.91
CA TYR A 140 -1.90 8.46 11.19
C TYR A 140 -1.77 7.32 10.17
N GLN A 141 -2.04 6.07 10.58
CA GLN A 141 -2.03 4.92 9.68
C GLN A 141 -3.02 5.09 8.53
N PHE A 142 -4.23 5.57 8.81
CA PHE A 142 -5.24 5.80 7.79
C PHE A 142 -4.74 6.76 6.71
N GLY A 143 -4.13 7.89 7.10
CA GLY A 143 -3.49 8.83 6.17
C GLY A 143 -2.34 8.21 5.38
N ALA A 144 -1.43 7.49 6.05
CA ALA A 144 -0.29 6.84 5.40
C ALA A 144 -0.71 5.73 4.41
N TYR A 145 -1.73 4.95 4.76
CA TYR A 145 -2.28 3.90 3.90
C TYR A 145 -3.05 4.48 2.72
N LEU A 146 -3.80 5.56 2.91
CA LEU A 146 -4.41 6.30 1.80
C LEU A 146 -3.35 6.87 0.86
N LEU A 147 -2.23 7.36 1.40
CA LEU A 147 -1.12 7.86 0.60
C LEU A 147 -0.52 6.76 -0.27
N LEU A 148 -0.25 5.60 0.32
CA LEU A 148 0.26 4.45 -0.41
C LEU A 148 -0.69 4.01 -1.52
N ILE A 149 -1.98 3.84 -1.20
CA ILE A 149 -2.98 3.39 -2.18
C ILE A 149 -3.19 4.42 -3.28
N SER A 150 -3.21 5.71 -2.95
CA SER A 150 -3.40 6.79 -3.92
C SER A 150 -2.22 6.92 -4.89
N LEU A 151 -0.98 6.74 -4.41
CA LEU A 151 0.21 6.67 -5.24
C LEU A 151 0.11 5.50 -6.23
N LEU A 152 -0.23 4.31 -5.75
CA LEU A 152 -0.40 3.14 -6.60
C LEU A 152 -1.55 3.34 -7.59
N ASN A 153 -2.66 3.93 -7.15
CA ASN A 153 -3.79 4.22 -8.01
C ASN A 153 -3.39 5.12 -9.18
N LEU A 154 -2.63 6.18 -8.91
CA LEU A 154 -2.09 7.07 -9.94
C LEU A 154 -1.25 6.29 -10.95
N LEU A 155 -0.26 5.53 -10.46
CA LEU A 155 0.68 4.77 -11.28
C LEU A 155 -0.04 3.73 -12.16
N PHE A 156 -0.94 2.95 -11.58
CA PHE A 156 -1.62 1.85 -12.27
C PHE A 156 -2.79 2.32 -13.15
N SER A 157 -3.45 3.43 -12.82
CA SER A 157 -4.43 4.07 -13.70
C SER A 157 -3.78 4.62 -14.97
N GLY A 158 -2.53 5.08 -14.87
CA GLY A 158 -1.76 5.63 -15.98
C GLY A 158 -1.16 4.61 -16.95
N LEU A 159 -1.15 3.30 -16.65
CA LEU A 159 -0.41 2.28 -17.43
C LEU A 159 -0.74 2.22 -18.93
N ARG A 160 -1.94 2.65 -19.33
CA ARG A 160 -2.39 2.64 -20.74
C ARG A 160 -2.25 4.00 -21.43
N HIS A 161 -1.63 4.96 -20.77
CA HIS A 161 -1.46 6.32 -21.27
C HIS A 161 0.04 6.66 -21.31
N VAL A 162 0.49 7.33 -22.37
CA VAL A 162 1.92 7.70 -22.55
C VAL A 162 2.43 8.52 -21.36
N LEU A 163 1.66 9.53 -20.92
CA LEU A 163 2.01 10.29 -19.71
C LEU A 163 2.10 9.42 -18.44
N GLY A 164 1.34 8.33 -18.33
CA GLY A 164 1.48 7.43 -17.20
C GLY A 164 2.80 6.66 -17.23
N TRP A 165 3.29 6.29 -18.41
CA TRP A 165 4.63 5.72 -18.57
C TRP A 165 5.73 6.72 -18.19
N VAL A 166 5.57 8.01 -18.51
CA VAL A 166 6.50 9.04 -18.05
C VAL A 166 6.54 9.10 -16.52
N VAL A 167 5.38 9.08 -15.84
CA VAL A 167 5.33 9.05 -14.36
C VAL A 167 6.04 7.81 -13.81
N TRP A 168 5.84 6.62 -14.40
CA TRP A 168 6.54 5.40 -14.01
C TRP A 168 8.06 5.52 -14.14
N VAL A 169 8.55 5.99 -15.30
CA VAL A 169 9.98 6.14 -15.55
C VAL A 169 10.60 7.13 -14.56
N VAL A 170 9.94 8.26 -14.33
CA VAL A 170 10.39 9.26 -13.34
C VAL A 170 10.46 8.64 -11.94
N PHE A 171 9.44 7.88 -11.54
CA PHE A 171 9.40 7.26 -10.22
C PHE A 171 10.48 6.20 -10.04
N ILE A 172 10.68 5.33 -11.04
CA ILE A 172 11.73 4.30 -11.00
C ILE A 172 13.12 4.93 -11.03
N ALA A 173 13.33 5.98 -11.82
CA ALA A 173 14.60 6.68 -11.88
C ALA A 173 14.89 7.51 -10.61
N ALA A 174 13.86 8.01 -9.94
CA ALA A 174 14.01 8.75 -8.69
C ALA A 174 14.70 7.89 -7.62
N ILE A 175 14.35 6.62 -7.47
CA ILE A 175 14.93 5.74 -6.43
C ILE A 175 16.48 5.71 -6.48
N PRO A 176 17.14 5.31 -7.58
CA PRO A 176 18.60 5.31 -7.65
C PRO A 176 19.20 6.72 -7.60
N ILE A 177 18.54 7.74 -8.18
CA ILE A 177 19.05 9.13 -8.19
C ILE A 177 19.12 9.69 -6.75
N PHE A 178 18.00 9.60 -6.01
CA PHE A 178 17.94 10.11 -4.64
C PHE A 178 18.80 9.30 -3.68
N THR A 179 19.00 8.00 -3.91
CA THR A 179 19.87 7.18 -3.04
C THR A 179 21.36 7.36 -3.34
N SER A 180 21.73 7.55 -4.62
CA SER A 180 23.14 7.60 -5.02
C SER A 180 23.78 8.96 -4.77
N ILE A 181 23.05 10.06 -4.91
CA ILE A 181 23.57 11.43 -4.74
C ILE A 181 23.45 11.87 -3.27
N PRO A 182 24.54 12.18 -2.56
CA PRO A 182 24.50 12.48 -1.11
C PRO A 182 23.56 13.64 -0.73
N SER A 183 23.60 14.76 -1.47
CA SER A 183 22.73 15.92 -1.20
C SER A 183 21.24 15.60 -1.37
N LEU A 184 20.89 14.82 -2.38
CA LEU A 184 19.52 14.36 -2.60
C LEU A 184 19.09 13.31 -1.57
N ARG A 185 20.02 12.48 -1.10
CA ARG A 185 19.73 11.46 -0.07
C ARG A 185 19.26 12.11 1.24
N HIS A 186 19.91 13.21 1.65
CA HIS A 186 19.46 14.00 2.79
C HIS A 186 18.06 14.57 2.55
N THR A 187 17.81 15.15 1.37
CA THR A 187 16.49 15.69 1.02
C THR A 187 15.39 14.60 1.03
N LEU A 188 15.71 13.39 0.56
CA LEU A 188 14.79 12.25 0.62
C LEU A 188 14.52 11.84 2.08
N ALA A 189 15.56 11.76 2.91
CA ALA A 189 15.44 11.42 4.32
C ALA A 189 14.57 12.46 5.05
N ASP A 190 14.82 13.75 4.86
CA ASP A 190 14.04 14.85 5.45
C ASP A 190 12.58 14.80 4.98
N GLY A 191 12.35 14.52 3.69
CA GLY A 191 11.01 14.36 3.14
C GLY A 191 10.26 13.18 3.75
N LEU A 192 10.92 12.01 3.90
CA LEU A 192 10.34 10.85 4.55
C LEU A 192 10.12 11.07 6.06
N GLN A 193 11.02 11.81 6.71
CA GLN A 193 10.88 12.19 8.11
C GLN A 193 9.66 13.11 8.28
N ALA A 194 9.57 14.18 7.50
CA ALA A 194 8.42 15.08 7.49
C ALA A 194 7.10 14.37 7.13
N LEU A 195 7.14 13.27 6.39
CA LEU A 195 5.95 12.52 6.00
C LEU A 195 5.53 11.48 7.06
N LEU A 196 6.48 10.73 7.60
CA LEU A 196 6.21 9.52 8.40
C LEU A 196 6.62 9.68 9.88
N PHE A 197 7.54 10.58 10.21
CA PHE A 197 8.07 10.81 11.56
C PHE A 197 7.75 12.23 12.02
N ASN A 198 6.53 12.44 12.52
CA ASN A 198 6.10 13.74 13.04
C ASN A 198 5.83 13.69 14.54
N ASP A 199 6.18 14.78 15.22
CA ASP A 199 5.82 15.04 16.62
C ASP A 199 4.38 15.55 16.76
N SER A 200 3.76 15.97 15.66
CA SER A 200 2.38 16.43 15.61
C SER A 200 1.52 15.51 14.72
N LEU A 201 0.49 14.92 15.32
CA LEU A 201 -0.49 14.08 14.62
C LEU A 201 -1.14 14.84 13.46
N LEU A 202 -1.48 16.12 13.68
CA LEU A 202 -2.17 16.94 12.67
C LEU A 202 -1.28 17.23 11.47
N GLN A 203 0.02 17.46 11.69
CA GLN A 203 0.97 17.71 10.60
C GLN A 203 1.19 16.44 9.77
N GLY A 204 1.47 15.31 10.41
CA GLY A 204 1.68 14.05 9.73
C GLY A 204 0.45 13.55 8.97
N PHE A 205 -0.70 13.55 9.63
CA PHE A 205 -1.97 13.19 8.98
C PHE A 205 -2.35 14.20 7.88
N GLY A 206 -2.24 15.50 8.15
CA GLY A 206 -2.58 16.55 7.20
C GLY A 206 -1.75 16.46 5.92
N LEU A 207 -0.43 16.24 6.05
CA LEU A 207 0.48 16.11 4.92
C LEU A 207 0.18 14.84 4.11
N THR A 208 0.07 13.68 4.77
CA THR A 208 -0.24 12.41 4.09
C THR A 208 -1.59 12.47 3.39
N LEU A 209 -2.62 13.05 4.01
CA LEU A 209 -3.93 13.24 3.41
C LEU A 209 -3.90 14.21 2.23
N LEU A 210 -3.23 15.36 2.35
CA LEU A 210 -3.15 16.35 1.29
C LEU A 210 -2.48 15.77 0.04
N ILE A 211 -1.34 15.09 0.21
CA ILE A 211 -0.65 14.44 -0.90
C ILE A 211 -1.54 13.33 -1.49
N SER A 212 -2.24 12.56 -0.66
CA SER A 212 -3.19 11.55 -1.12
C SER A 212 -4.26 12.14 -2.04
N LEU A 213 -4.86 13.28 -1.66
CA LEU A 213 -5.89 13.95 -2.46
C LEU A 213 -5.34 14.41 -3.82
N VAL A 214 -4.12 14.93 -3.86
CA VAL A 214 -3.44 15.32 -5.11
C VAL A 214 -3.21 14.10 -6.02
N LEU A 215 -2.72 13.00 -5.46
CA LEU A 215 -2.47 11.76 -6.21
C LEU A 215 -3.77 11.14 -6.73
N LEU A 216 -4.84 11.16 -5.91
CA LEU A 216 -6.17 10.73 -6.33
C LEU A 216 -6.70 11.61 -7.47
N ALA A 217 -6.59 12.94 -7.37
CA ALA A 217 -6.98 13.84 -8.46
C ALA A 217 -6.23 13.51 -9.78
N GLY A 218 -4.94 13.20 -9.71
CA GLY A 218 -4.17 12.72 -10.85
C GLY A 218 -4.67 11.35 -11.38
N GLY A 219 -4.98 10.40 -10.50
CA GLY A 219 -5.57 9.11 -10.87
C GLY A 219 -6.94 9.24 -11.53
N TRP A 220 -7.77 10.18 -11.07
CA TRP A 220 -9.03 10.53 -11.72
C TRP A 220 -8.80 11.06 -13.13
N TRP A 221 -7.83 11.94 -13.32
CA TRP A 221 -7.50 12.50 -14.64
C TRP A 221 -7.16 11.41 -15.67
N PHE A 222 -6.34 10.43 -15.27
CA PHE A 222 -6.05 9.26 -16.12
C PHE A 222 -7.29 8.42 -16.39
N THR A 223 -8.10 8.16 -15.36
CA THR A 223 -9.33 7.35 -15.47
C THR A 223 -10.36 8.01 -16.40
N ALA A 224 -10.53 9.32 -16.30
CA ALA A 224 -11.45 10.11 -17.10
C ALA A 224 -11.12 10.07 -18.60
N ARG A 225 -9.83 9.96 -18.95
CA ARG A 225 -9.32 9.92 -20.33
C ARG A 225 -9.08 8.51 -20.87
N ARG A 226 -9.36 7.48 -20.08
CA ARG A 226 -9.08 6.09 -20.46
C ARG A 226 -10.04 5.62 -21.56
N THR A 227 -9.46 5.13 -22.66
CA THR A 227 -10.21 4.56 -23.78
C THR A 227 -10.71 3.16 -23.45
N ILE A 228 -11.93 2.85 -23.90
CA ILE A 228 -12.55 1.52 -23.81
C ILE A 228 -12.31 0.84 -25.17
N SER A 229 -11.05 0.58 -25.50
CA SER A 229 -10.71 -0.31 -26.62
C SER A 229 -10.34 -1.69 -26.11
#